data_AF-A0AAU2QF83-F1
#
_entry.id   AF-A0AAU2QF83-F1
#
_cell.length_a   1.000
_cell.length_b   1.000
_cell.length_c   1.000
_cell.angle_alpha   90.00
_cell.angle_beta   90.00
_cell.angle_gamma   90.00
#
_symmetry.space_group_name_H-M   'P 1'
#
loop_
_entity.id
_entity.type
_entity.pdbx_description
1 polymer ?
#
loop_
_entity_poly.entity_id
_entity_poly.type
_entity_poly.pdbx_seq_one_letter_code
_entity_poly.pdbx_strand_id
1 'polypeptide(L)' 'MGGDTGERPTRPCEWCGVPVEQPRGRWRRRKFCSKAHRRRNRAVEAVFEFLDFW' A
#
# COMPACT_ATOMS: atom_id res chain seq x y z
N MET A 1 -8.66 29.30 -8.88
CA MET A 1 -9.07 28.02 -8.26
C MET A 1 -8.65 26.91 -9.21
N GLY A 2 -7.63 26.12 -8.84
CA GLY A 2 -7.01 25.13 -9.72
C GLY A 2 -7.95 23.94 -9.95
N GLY A 3 -8.14 23.58 -11.22
CA GLY A 3 -9.14 22.62 -11.68
C GLY A 3 -8.92 21.21 -11.16
N ASP A 4 -10.00 20.62 -10.65
CA ASP A 4 -10.18 19.20 -10.38
C ASP A 4 -10.35 18.41 -11.69
N THR A 5 -9.27 18.21 -12.45
CA THR A 5 -9.21 17.05 -13.36
C THR A 5 -9.05 15.81 -12.48
N GLY A 6 -10.19 15.23 -12.10
CA GLY A 6 -10.41 14.43 -10.90
C GLY A 6 -9.92 12.98 -10.89
N GLU A 7 -8.81 12.64 -11.56
CA GLU A 7 -8.23 11.31 -11.41
C GLU A 7 -7.45 11.20 -10.09
N ARG A 8 -7.94 10.35 -9.19
CA ARG A 8 -7.20 10.02 -7.97
C ARG A 8 -5.94 9.27 -8.40
N PRO A 9 -4.74 9.70 -7.96
CA PRO A 9 -3.53 8.96 -8.30
C PRO A 9 -3.65 7.53 -7.77
N THR A 10 -3.43 6.53 -8.61
CA THR A 10 -3.40 5.12 -8.22
C THR A 10 -1.97 4.62 -8.14
N ARG A 11 -1.69 3.69 -7.23
CA ARG A 11 -0.40 2.95 -7.18
C ARG A 11 -0.68 1.46 -7.10
N PRO A 12 0.18 0.60 -7.68
CA PRO A 12 -0.01 -0.85 -7.60
C PRO A 12 0.10 -1.33 -6.13
N CYS A 13 -0.74 -2.30 -5.79
CA CYS A 13 -0.64 -3.01 -4.51
C CYS A 13 0.66 -3.83 -4.48
N GLU A 14 1.42 -3.73 -3.39
CA GLU A 14 2.70 -4.45 -3.23
C GLU A 14 2.56 -6.00 -3.25
N TRP A 15 1.36 -6.54 -3.01
CA TRP A 15 1.10 -7.99 -2.98
C TRP A 15 0.50 -8.58 -4.25
N CYS A 16 -0.35 -7.84 -4.95
CA CYS A 16 -1.13 -8.38 -6.07
C CYS A 16 -1.13 -7.49 -7.31
N GLY A 17 -0.40 -6.37 -7.29
CA GLY A 17 -0.28 -5.46 -8.43
C GLY A 17 -1.52 -4.62 -8.75
N VAL A 18 -2.69 -4.95 -8.18
CA VAL A 18 -3.95 -4.24 -8.44
C VAL A 18 -3.83 -2.73 -8.09
N PRO A 19 -4.35 -1.82 -8.93
CA PRO A 19 -4.30 -0.39 -8.67
C PRO A 19 -5.07 -0.03 -7.39
N VAL A 20 -4.40 0.71 -6.51
CA VAL A 20 -4.92 1.20 -5.24
C VAL A 20 -5.01 2.72 -5.30
N GLU A 21 -6.22 3.24 -5.16
CA GLU A 21 -6.46 4.68 -5.04
C GLU A 21 -5.67 5.27 -3.88
N GLN A 22 -4.91 6.33 -4.17
CA GLN A 22 -4.18 7.08 -3.17
C GLN A 22 -5.03 8.25 -2.67
N PRO A 23 -4.97 8.54 -1.36
CA PRO A 23 -5.51 9.81 -0.88
C PRO A 23 -4.68 10.95 -1.47
N ARG A 24 -5.34 12.09 -1.72
CA ARG A 24 -4.70 13.29 -2.28
C ARG A 24 -3.69 13.93 -1.32
N GLY A 25 -3.72 13.56 -0.05
CA GLY A 25 -2.80 14.05 0.97
C GLY A 25 -1.43 13.37 0.94
N ARG A 26 -0.37 14.17 1.15
CA ARG A 26 1.04 13.72 1.17
C ARG A 26 1.35 12.66 2.22
N TRP A 27 0.57 12.59 3.29
CA TRP A 27 0.93 11.92 4.54
C TRP A 27 0.60 10.42 4.62
N ARG A 28 -0.31 9.89 3.79
CA ARG A 28 -0.74 8.48 3.91
C ARG A 28 -0.95 7.79 2.57
N ARG A 29 0.14 7.43 1.88
CA ARG A 29 0.04 6.57 0.70
C ARG A 29 -0.43 5.17 1.10
N ARG A 30 -1.45 4.65 0.41
CA ARG A 30 -1.93 3.27 0.58
C ARG A 30 -0.99 2.32 -0.18
N LYS A 31 -0.44 1.33 0.54
CA LYS A 31 0.42 0.28 -0.04
C LYS A 31 -0.34 -0.97 -0.50
N PHE A 32 -1.50 -1.22 0.10
CA PHE A 32 -2.26 -2.46 -0.09
C PHE A 32 -3.71 -2.18 -0.47
N CYS A 33 -4.26 -3.01 -1.36
CA CYS A 33 -5.65 -2.92 -1.81
C CYS A 33 -6.65 -3.37 -0.72
N SER A 34 -6.24 -4.24 0.19
CA SER A 34 -7.12 -4.83 1.21
C SER A 34 -6.44 -4.92 2.59
N LYS A 35 -7.27 -5.03 3.65
CA LYS A 35 -6.78 -5.32 5.00
C LYS A 35 -6.10 -6.70 5.08
N ALA A 36 -6.55 -7.66 4.28
CA ALA A 36 -5.96 -9.00 4.21
C ALA A 36 -4.51 -8.95 3.73
N HIS A 37 -4.21 -8.22 2.64
CA HIS A 37 -2.85 -8.07 2.13
C HIS A 37 -1.95 -7.33 3.13
N ARG A 38 -2.49 -6.31 3.82
CA ARG A 38 -1.75 -5.66 4.91
C ARG A 38 -1.37 -6.62 6.04
N ARG A 39 -2.28 -7.51 6.45
CA ARG A 39 -2.01 -8.51 7.49
C ARG A 39 -1.00 -9.55 7.04
N ARG A 40 -1.11 -10.05 5.81
CA ARG A 40 -0.12 -10.97 5.22
C ARG A 40 1.26 -10.34 5.16
N ASN A 41 1.37 -9.08 4.73
CA ASN A 41 2.65 -8.36 4.76
C ASN A 41 3.25 -8.34 6.15
N ARG A 42 2.47 -8.00 7.18
CA ARG A 42 2.98 -7.98 8.56
C ARG A 42 3.50 -9.34 9.04
N ALA A 43 2.82 -10.42 8.66
CA ALA A 43 3.28 -11.76 9.00
C ALA A 43 4.59 -12.10 8.27
N VAL A 44 4.68 -11.76 6.98
CA VAL A 44 5.90 -11.98 6.19
C VAL A 44 7.08 -11.16 6.71
N GLU A 45 6.88 -9.88 7.02
CA GLU A 45 7.91 -9.02 7.63
C GLU A 45 8.40 -9.59 8.97
N ALA A 46 7.48 -10.06 9.83
CA ALA A 46 7.85 -10.67 11.10
C ALA A 46 8.63 -11.99 10.92
N VAL A 47 8.30 -12.78 9.89
CA VAL A 47 9.05 -13.99 9.54
C VAL A 47 10.44 -13.64 9.00
N PHE A 48 10.54 -12.62 8.14
CA PHE A 48 11.84 -12.15 7.66
C PHE A 48 12.70 -11.62 8.79
N GLU A 49 12.16 -10.79 9.68
CA GLU A 49 12.88 -10.28 10.87
C GLU A 49 13.35 -11.42 11.78
N PHE A 50 12.54 -12.47 11.95
CA PHE A 50 12.92 -13.64 12.72
C PHE A 50 14.03 -14.47 12.05
N LEU A 51 13.98 -14.63 10.73
CA LEU A 51 14.97 -15.38 9.95
C LEU A 51 16.29 -14.62 9.79
N ASP A 52 16.26 -13.29 9.71
CA ASP A 52 17.46 -12.44 9.57
C ASP A 52 18.22 -12.31 10.90
N PHE A 53 17.60 -12.68 12.02
CA PHE A 53 18.21 -12.70 13.35
C PHE A 53 19.03 -13.97 13.64
N TRP A 54 19.02 -14.98 12.75
CA TRP A 54 19.67 -16.29 12.94
C TRP A 54 20.76 -16.55 11.90
#